data_AF-A0A9R0RW33-F1
#
_entry.id   AF-A0A9R0RW33-F1
#
_cell.length_a   1.000
_cell.length_b   1.000
_cell.length_c   1.000
_cell.angle_alpha   90.00
_cell.angle_beta   90.00
_cell.angle_gamma   90.00
#
_symmetry.space_group_name_H-M   'P 1'
#
loop_
_entity.id
_entity.type
_entity.pdbx_description
1 polymer ?
#
loop_
_entity_poly.entity_id
_entity_poly.type
_entity_poly.pdbx_seq_one_letter_code
_entity_poly.pdbx_strand_id
1 'polypeptide(L)'
;MVTASFSRSTSARLTARGGVGSPRVSSAAAAHRKWWGSPSGPSFESTVALALCLASAALVLSCGLYLYVSRYLGQGQGRAVAEFAGDSLDSCNVFDGSWVRDERYPLYNSSECPFAERGFNCLANGRRNTEYLKWRWKPRQCDMPRFSARSVLEWLRGKRVVFVGDSMSRTQWESFICMLMTGVDDPKKVYEVNGNQISKTIRFLGVRFESFNLSVEFFRSVFLVQQTPAPPLHVTKRVRAILKLDKMDDLSRKWANADVLIFNSGHWWTPSKLFDMGCYFEAGGLLKLGTSVNSAFKMALETWASWVKEKVDLKRTRVFFRTYEPSHWSGLNQKVCEVTERPTTEAIGADRSEFRDILADVVANMSVPVTILNVTLMGAFRSDAHIGIWSHPSTILDCSHWCLPGVPDAWNELIFSHLLTDVAINERQRQPKEESVLPCGSAISSAPGPKP
;
A
#
# COMPACT_ATOMS: atom_id res chain seq x y z
N MET A 1 3.16 -62.78 -17.44
CA MET A 1 1.97 -63.14 -16.64
C MET A 1 1.10 -61.90 -16.52
N VAL A 2 0.02 -61.89 -17.27
CA VAL A 2 -1.00 -60.84 -17.37
C VAL A 2 -2.32 -61.57 -17.11
N THR A 3 -3.19 -61.05 -16.22
CA THR A 3 -4.54 -61.58 -16.07
C THR A 3 -5.59 -60.50 -16.37
N ALA A 4 -6.16 -60.68 -17.56
CA ALA A 4 -7.45 -60.21 -18.07
C ALA A 4 -8.61 -60.71 -17.16
N SER A 5 -9.60 -59.88 -16.82
CA SER A 5 -10.82 -59.48 -17.56
C SER A 5 -11.94 -60.54 -17.69
N PHE A 6 -13.12 -60.13 -17.19
CA PHE A 6 -14.49 -60.28 -17.71
C PHE A 6 -15.14 -61.67 -17.93
N SER A 7 -16.38 -61.85 -17.43
CA SER A 7 -17.66 -61.67 -18.19
C SER A 7 -18.79 -62.68 -17.86
N ARG A 8 -20.03 -62.13 -17.75
CA ARG A 8 -21.35 -62.67 -18.15
C ARG A 8 -21.92 -63.90 -17.41
N SER A 9 -23.21 -64.22 -17.44
CA SER A 9 -24.51 -63.60 -17.70
C SER A 9 -25.54 -64.74 -17.64
N THR A 10 -26.78 -64.48 -17.23
CA THR A 10 -28.07 -65.11 -17.66
C THR A 10 -29.06 -64.90 -16.50
N SER A 11 -30.35 -64.61 -16.69
CA SER A 11 -31.29 -65.36 -17.54
C SER A 11 -32.46 -64.49 -18.01
N ALA A 12 -33.16 -64.99 -19.02
CA ALA A 12 -34.21 -64.32 -19.78
C ALA A 12 -35.56 -65.03 -19.69
N ARG A 13 -36.63 -64.23 -19.81
CA ARG A 13 -37.96 -64.46 -20.40
C ARG A 13 -38.94 -65.46 -19.75
N LEU A 14 -40.18 -64.96 -19.59
CA LEU A 14 -41.41 -65.62 -20.08
C LEU A 14 -42.50 -64.56 -20.37
N THR A 15 -43.39 -64.89 -21.31
CA THR A 15 -44.33 -64.04 -22.07
C THR A 15 -45.75 -64.62 -22.03
N ALA A 16 -46.79 -63.77 -22.08
CA ALA A 16 -48.07 -63.90 -22.87
C ALA A 16 -49.09 -62.82 -22.39
N ARG A 17 -49.62 -61.90 -23.24
CA ARG A 17 -50.83 -61.98 -24.11
C ARG A 17 -52.07 -62.56 -23.38
N GLY A 18 -53.28 -62.00 -23.37
CA GLY A 18 -54.00 -60.95 -24.11
C GLY A 18 -55.51 -61.36 -24.13
N GLY A 19 -56.48 -60.43 -24.19
CA GLY A 19 -57.90 -60.82 -24.41
C GLY A 19 -59.00 -59.81 -24.04
N VAL A 20 -59.43 -59.04 -25.06
CA VAL A 20 -60.81 -58.68 -25.50
C VAL A 20 -61.97 -58.56 -24.47
N GLY A 21 -62.72 -57.44 -24.55
CA GLY A 21 -64.17 -57.44 -24.28
C GLY A 21 -64.77 -56.17 -23.64
N SER A 22 -65.26 -55.23 -24.46
CA SER A 22 -66.44 -54.40 -24.12
C SER A 22 -67.73 -55.22 -24.31
N PRO A 23 -68.96 -54.73 -24.02
CA PRO A 23 -69.44 -53.69 -23.11
C PRO A 23 -70.63 -54.20 -22.23
N ARG A 24 -71.20 -53.38 -21.32
CA ARG A 24 -72.67 -53.18 -21.22
C ARG A 24 -73.07 -52.16 -20.17
N VAL A 25 -73.91 -51.24 -20.64
CA VAL A 25 -74.75 -50.29 -19.91
C VAL A 25 -75.88 -51.05 -19.22
N SER A 26 -76.24 -50.69 -17.98
CA SER A 26 -77.60 -50.22 -17.60
C SER A 26 -77.90 -50.35 -16.10
N SER A 27 -78.35 -49.21 -15.55
CA SER A 27 -79.45 -49.02 -14.59
C SER A 27 -79.44 -49.72 -13.21
N ALA A 28 -79.32 -48.90 -12.16
CA ALA A 28 -80.27 -48.84 -11.03
C ALA A 28 -79.93 -47.57 -10.21
N ALA A 29 -80.73 -46.52 -10.32
CA ALA A 29 -81.87 -46.22 -9.46
C ALA A 29 -81.47 -45.55 -8.13
N ALA A 30 -82.10 -44.40 -7.92
CA ALA A 30 -81.94 -43.42 -6.85
C ALA A 30 -81.99 -43.99 -5.42
N ALA A 31 -81.21 -43.41 -4.49
CA ALA A 31 -81.69 -42.32 -3.63
C ALA A 31 -80.77 -42.09 -2.40
N HIS A 32 -80.35 -40.83 -2.25
CA HIS A 32 -80.03 -40.08 -1.02
C HIS A 32 -79.45 -40.79 0.22
N ARG A 33 -78.21 -40.43 0.59
CA ARG A 33 -77.91 -39.79 1.89
C ARG A 33 -76.53 -39.10 1.90
N LYS A 34 -76.49 -37.97 2.60
CA LYS A 34 -75.43 -36.96 2.68
C LYS A 34 -74.13 -37.51 3.31
N TRP A 35 -72.97 -37.11 2.77
CA TRP A 35 -71.72 -37.05 3.52
C TRP A 35 -70.95 -35.77 3.13
N TRP A 36 -70.54 -35.02 4.15
CA TRP A 36 -69.68 -33.83 4.06
C TRP A 36 -68.37 -34.10 3.33
N GLY A 37 -67.95 -33.16 2.46
CA GLY A 37 -66.60 -33.06 1.94
C GLY A 37 -66.01 -31.69 2.28
N SER A 38 -65.02 -31.68 3.17
CA SER A 38 -64.17 -30.53 3.47
C SER A 38 -63.33 -30.13 2.24
N PRO A 39 -62.93 -28.85 2.07
CA PRO A 39 -61.87 -28.50 1.14
C PRO A 39 -60.56 -29.06 1.69
N SER A 40 -59.90 -29.92 0.92
CA SER A 40 -58.53 -30.39 1.19
C SER A 40 -57.58 -29.20 1.27
N GLY A 41 -57.10 -28.90 2.47
CA GLY A 41 -55.99 -27.96 2.66
C GLY A 41 -54.70 -28.48 1.99
N PRO A 42 -53.72 -27.59 1.73
CA PRO A 42 -52.48 -27.95 1.05
C PRO A 42 -51.78 -29.11 1.77
N SER A 43 -51.29 -30.10 1.01
CA SER A 43 -50.60 -31.26 1.57
C SER A 43 -49.38 -30.82 2.38
N PHE A 44 -49.05 -31.54 3.46
CA PHE A 44 -47.91 -31.24 4.34
C PHE A 44 -46.59 -31.05 3.58
N GLU A 45 -46.40 -31.74 2.46
CA GLU A 45 -45.22 -31.54 1.60
C GLU A 45 -45.20 -30.17 0.90
N SER A 46 -46.36 -29.66 0.48
CA SER A 46 -46.47 -28.34 -0.17
C SER A 46 -46.20 -27.18 0.80
N THR A 47 -46.59 -27.32 2.07
CA THR A 47 -46.30 -26.32 3.11
C THR A 47 -44.82 -26.34 3.52
N VAL A 48 -44.20 -27.52 3.58
CA VAL A 48 -42.74 -27.65 3.83
C VAL A 48 -41.92 -27.09 2.68
N ALA A 49 -42.29 -27.38 1.43
CA ALA A 49 -41.62 -26.83 0.25
C ALA A 49 -41.70 -25.30 0.21
N LEU A 50 -42.88 -24.73 0.51
CA LEU A 50 -43.06 -23.28 0.56
C LEU A 50 -42.20 -22.65 1.67
N ALA A 51 -42.13 -23.28 2.85
CA ALA A 51 -41.29 -22.81 3.96
C ALA A 51 -39.79 -22.81 3.61
N LEU A 52 -39.30 -23.86 2.93
CA LEU A 52 -37.91 -23.94 2.48
C LEU A 52 -37.59 -22.89 1.40
N CYS A 53 -38.50 -22.64 0.46
CA CYS A 53 -38.35 -21.57 -0.53
C CYS A 53 -38.30 -20.19 0.12
N LEU A 54 -39.16 -19.92 1.10
CA LEU A 54 -39.17 -18.65 1.83
C LEU A 54 -37.90 -18.44 2.67
N ALA A 55 -37.40 -19.49 3.33
CA ALA A 55 -36.14 -19.44 4.08
C ALA A 55 -34.93 -19.18 3.17
N SER A 56 -34.91 -19.80 1.99
CA SER A 56 -33.87 -19.59 0.98
C SER A 56 -33.90 -18.18 0.42
N ALA A 57 -35.09 -17.64 0.12
CA ALA A 57 -35.25 -16.26 -0.32
C ALA A 57 -34.81 -15.26 0.75
N ALA A 58 -35.13 -15.52 2.03
CA ALA A 58 -34.71 -14.67 3.14
C ALA A 58 -33.19 -14.65 3.32
N LEU A 59 -32.50 -15.78 3.12
CA LEU A 59 -31.03 -15.88 3.14
C LEU A 59 -30.38 -15.11 1.99
N VAL A 60 -30.95 -15.18 0.78
CA VAL A 60 -30.44 -14.43 -0.37
C VAL A 60 -30.63 -12.93 -0.17
N LEU A 61 -31.79 -12.51 0.34
CA LEU A 61 -32.08 -11.11 0.63
C LEU A 61 -31.22 -10.57 1.78
N SER A 62 -30.97 -11.35 2.83
CA SER A 62 -30.09 -10.93 3.93
C SER A 62 -28.63 -10.86 3.49
N CYS A 63 -28.17 -11.77 2.64
CA CYS A 63 -26.84 -11.72 2.03
C CYS A 63 -26.70 -10.52 1.08
N GLY A 64 -27.72 -10.25 0.26
CA GLY A 64 -27.77 -9.07 -0.61
C GLY A 64 -27.77 -7.76 0.19
N LEU A 65 -28.53 -7.69 1.28
CA LEU A 65 -28.55 -6.53 2.18
C LEU A 65 -27.21 -6.37 2.91
N TYR A 66 -26.59 -7.45 3.36
CA TYR A 66 -25.25 -7.41 3.97
C TYR A 66 -24.19 -6.90 2.99
N LEU A 67 -24.19 -7.37 1.74
CA LEU A 67 -23.29 -6.88 0.69
C LEU A 67 -23.59 -5.43 0.31
N TYR A 68 -24.86 -5.03 0.27
CA TYR A 68 -25.26 -3.65 0.01
C TYR A 68 -24.83 -2.71 1.13
N VAL A 69 -25.11 -3.07 2.39
CA VAL A 69 -24.73 -2.31 3.59
C VAL A 69 -23.21 -2.28 3.76
N SER A 70 -22.49 -3.39 3.49
CA SER A 70 -21.02 -3.42 3.52
C SER A 70 -20.41 -2.50 2.46
N ARG A 71 -21.02 -2.42 1.26
CA ARG A 71 -20.59 -1.47 0.23
C ARG A 71 -20.93 -0.02 0.56
N TYR A 72 -22.11 0.26 1.12
CA TYR A 72 -22.55 1.63 1.41
C TYR A 72 -21.97 2.21 2.71
N LEU A 73 -21.88 1.42 3.79
CA LEU A 73 -21.23 1.84 5.04
C LEU A 73 -19.70 1.81 4.94
N GLY A 74 -19.14 0.99 4.04
CA GLY A 74 -17.70 0.97 3.75
C GLY A 74 -17.19 2.18 2.94
N GLN A 75 -18.09 3.05 2.47
CA GLN A 75 -17.80 4.20 1.62
C GLN A 75 -18.05 5.56 2.30
N GLY A 76 -18.49 5.56 3.56
CA GLY A 76 -18.96 6.76 4.29
C GLY A 76 -17.96 7.42 5.26
N GLN A 77 -16.73 6.92 5.40
CA GLN A 77 -15.67 7.63 6.10
C GLN A 77 -14.61 8.03 5.08
N GLY A 78 -14.49 9.34 4.82
CA GLY A 78 -13.44 9.93 3.99
C GLY A 78 -12.08 9.41 4.45
N ARG A 79 -11.55 8.44 3.70
CA ARG A 79 -10.23 7.88 3.94
C ARG A 79 -9.23 8.95 3.51
N ALA A 80 -8.39 9.42 4.42
CA ALA A 80 -7.19 10.19 4.06
C ALA A 80 -6.17 9.28 3.36
N VAL A 81 -6.51 8.78 2.18
CA VAL A 81 -5.55 8.25 1.19
C VAL A 81 -5.00 9.47 0.46
N ALA A 82 -3.75 9.44 -0.01
CA ALA A 82 -3.26 10.50 -0.89
C ALA A 82 -4.18 10.61 -2.12
N GLU A 83 -5.04 11.61 -2.12
CA GLU A 83 -5.97 11.89 -3.20
C GLU A 83 -5.26 12.84 -4.16
N PHE A 84 -4.98 12.37 -5.38
CA PHE A 84 -4.57 13.26 -6.45
C PHE A 84 -5.84 13.82 -7.09
N ALA A 85 -6.03 15.13 -7.03
CA ALA A 85 -7.08 15.78 -7.79
C ALA A 85 -6.76 15.67 -9.29
N GLY A 86 -7.48 14.81 -9.99
CA GLY A 86 -7.50 14.75 -11.45
C GLY A 86 -8.34 15.88 -12.04
N ASP A 87 -8.21 16.12 -13.33
CA ASP A 87 -8.93 17.18 -14.10
C ASP A 87 -10.45 16.90 -14.23
N SER A 88 -10.98 15.94 -13.49
CA SER A 88 -12.41 15.67 -13.29
C SER A 88 -12.65 15.51 -11.80
N LEU A 89 -13.82 15.92 -11.33
CA LEU A 89 -14.30 15.90 -9.93
C LEU A 89 -14.28 14.53 -9.19
N ASP A 90 -13.57 13.53 -9.71
CA ASP A 90 -13.30 12.24 -9.08
C ASP A 90 -11.81 12.14 -8.67
N SER A 91 -11.58 11.94 -7.38
CA SER A 91 -10.27 11.72 -6.75
C SER A 91 -9.53 10.53 -7.37
N CYS A 92 -8.29 10.70 -7.86
CA CYS A 92 -7.46 9.58 -8.32
C CYS A 92 -6.70 8.93 -7.17
N ASN A 93 -6.94 7.63 -6.94
CA ASN A 93 -6.11 6.82 -6.07
C ASN A 93 -4.85 6.35 -6.81
N VAL A 94 -3.72 7.04 -6.62
CA VAL A 94 -2.46 6.69 -7.31
C VAL A 94 -1.81 5.38 -6.84
N PHE A 95 -2.28 4.82 -5.72
CA PHE A 95 -1.80 3.53 -5.20
C PHE A 95 -2.55 2.35 -5.82
N ASP A 96 -3.61 2.62 -6.60
CA ASP A 96 -4.33 1.61 -7.37
C ASP A 96 -3.82 1.60 -8.81
N GLY A 97 -3.00 0.61 -9.16
CA GLY A 97 -2.24 0.62 -10.41
C GLY A 97 -1.61 -0.71 -10.75
N SER A 98 -0.69 -0.68 -11.71
CA SER A 98 0.13 -1.82 -12.09
C SER A 98 1.53 -1.38 -12.50
N TRP A 99 2.48 -2.32 -12.44
CA TRP A 99 3.80 -2.14 -13.02
C TRP A 99 3.72 -2.31 -14.53
N VAL A 100 4.21 -1.31 -15.25
CA VAL A 100 4.31 -1.32 -16.72
C VAL A 100 5.77 -1.14 -17.13
N ARG A 101 6.15 -1.79 -18.23
CA ARG A 101 7.50 -1.67 -18.76
C ARG A 101 7.69 -0.30 -19.42
N ASP A 102 8.76 0.42 -19.09
CA ASP A 102 9.15 1.70 -19.69
C ASP A 102 10.65 1.69 -19.99
N GLU A 103 11.00 1.82 -21.27
CA GLU A 103 12.39 1.76 -21.74
C GLU A 103 13.25 2.94 -21.27
N ARG A 104 12.61 4.05 -20.87
CA ARG A 104 13.28 5.24 -20.36
C ARG A 104 13.82 5.05 -18.93
N TYR A 105 13.43 3.97 -18.24
CA TYR A 105 13.99 3.63 -16.94
C TYR A 105 15.32 2.86 -17.08
N PRO A 106 16.19 2.86 -16.06
CA PRO A 106 16.07 3.57 -14.79
C PRO A 106 16.27 5.09 -14.94
N LEU A 107 15.86 5.85 -13.92
CA LEU A 107 15.97 7.33 -13.93
C LEU A 107 17.40 7.83 -13.74
N TYR A 108 18.29 6.98 -13.22
CA TYR A 108 19.69 7.30 -12.96
C TYR A 108 20.55 6.03 -12.94
N ASN A 109 21.87 6.17 -12.93
CA ASN A 109 22.81 5.08 -12.68
C ASN A 109 23.30 5.16 -11.22
N SER A 110 22.98 4.18 -10.37
CA SER A 110 23.39 4.20 -8.97
C SER A 110 24.90 4.11 -8.77
N SER A 111 25.66 3.59 -9.76
CA SER A 111 27.12 3.56 -9.72
C SER A 111 27.76 4.93 -9.92
N GLU A 112 27.01 5.88 -10.47
CA GLU A 112 27.44 7.28 -10.65
C GLU A 112 26.99 8.17 -9.49
N CYS A 113 26.13 7.67 -8.60
CA CYS A 113 25.65 8.40 -7.44
C CYS A 113 26.55 8.12 -6.22
N PRO A 114 27.29 9.13 -5.70
CA PRO A 114 28.24 8.91 -4.60
C PRO A 114 27.55 8.65 -3.25
N PHE A 115 26.22 8.83 -3.17
CA PHE A 115 25.43 8.63 -1.96
C PHE A 115 24.71 7.28 -1.90
N ALA A 116 24.76 6.49 -2.98
CA ALA A 116 24.22 5.13 -2.97
C ALA A 116 25.20 4.20 -2.23
N GLU A 117 24.78 3.66 -1.09
CA GLU A 117 25.57 2.66 -0.37
C GLU A 117 25.78 1.44 -1.27
N ARG A 118 27.02 0.92 -1.28
CA ARG A 118 27.38 -0.28 -2.04
C ARG A 118 26.44 -1.45 -1.80
N GLY A 119 25.88 -1.59 -0.59
CA GLY A 119 24.90 -2.64 -0.27
C GLY A 119 23.65 -2.62 -1.16
N PHE A 120 23.22 -1.45 -1.62
CA PHE A 120 22.03 -1.29 -2.47
C PHE A 120 22.34 -1.23 -3.97
N ASN A 121 23.61 -1.04 -4.35
CA ASN A 121 24.04 -1.02 -5.75
C ASN A 121 24.27 -2.43 -6.30
N CYS A 122 23.16 -3.10 -6.65
CA CYS A 122 23.19 -4.47 -7.14
C CYS A 122 23.99 -4.65 -8.44
N LEU A 123 23.98 -3.66 -9.33
CA LEU A 123 24.76 -3.70 -10.58
C LEU A 123 26.26 -3.75 -10.29
N ALA A 124 26.75 -2.86 -9.41
CA ALA A 124 28.15 -2.87 -8.98
C ALA A 124 28.52 -4.14 -8.18
N ASN A 125 27.54 -4.81 -7.58
CA ASN A 125 27.71 -6.10 -6.91
C ASN A 125 27.52 -7.31 -7.85
N GLY A 126 27.53 -7.10 -9.16
CA GLY A 126 27.58 -8.18 -10.15
C GLY A 126 26.23 -8.67 -10.68
N ARG A 127 25.13 -7.96 -10.39
CA ARG A 127 23.82 -8.25 -10.98
C ARG A 127 23.83 -7.96 -12.47
N ARG A 128 23.75 -9.02 -13.28
CA ARG A 128 23.77 -8.95 -14.75
C ARG A 128 22.39 -8.72 -15.37
N ASN A 129 21.34 -9.28 -14.78
CA ASN A 129 19.97 -9.07 -15.24
C ASN A 129 19.52 -7.65 -14.88
N THR A 130 19.21 -6.84 -15.89
CA THR A 130 18.76 -5.45 -15.78
C THR A 130 17.26 -5.25 -16.03
N GLU A 131 16.49 -6.32 -16.28
CA GLU A 131 15.06 -6.22 -16.62
C GLU A 131 14.23 -5.63 -15.47
N TYR A 132 14.63 -5.87 -14.22
CA TYR A 132 13.99 -5.31 -13.04
C TYR A 132 14.01 -3.76 -13.00
N LEU A 133 14.96 -3.15 -13.70
CA LEU A 133 15.09 -1.69 -13.77
C LEU A 133 14.05 -1.05 -14.70
N LYS A 134 13.43 -1.82 -15.61
CA LYS A 134 12.61 -1.29 -16.70
C LYS A 134 11.13 -1.11 -16.34
N TRP A 135 10.79 -1.00 -15.06
CA TRP A 135 9.41 -0.99 -14.58
C TRP A 135 9.04 0.33 -13.92
N ARG A 136 7.94 0.93 -14.40
CA ARG A 136 7.31 2.12 -13.85
C ARG A 136 5.96 1.75 -13.25
N TRP A 137 5.59 2.36 -12.14
CA TRP A 137 4.23 2.26 -11.61
C TRP A 137 3.28 3.17 -12.40
N LYS A 138 2.19 2.61 -12.91
CA LYS A 138 1.13 3.38 -13.58
C LYS A 138 -0.19 3.23 -12.82
N PRO A 139 -0.73 4.32 -12.24
CA PRO A 139 -2.08 4.32 -11.69
C PRO A 139 -3.11 3.93 -12.75
N ARG A 140 -4.18 3.24 -12.34
CA ARG A 140 -5.23 2.77 -13.25
C ARG A 140 -6.10 3.89 -13.81
N GLN A 141 -6.40 4.87 -12.96
CA GLN A 141 -7.47 5.85 -13.19
C GLN A 141 -6.96 7.23 -13.57
N CYS A 142 -5.64 7.47 -13.50
CA CYS A 142 -5.05 8.73 -13.91
C CYS A 142 -3.62 8.56 -14.39
N ASP A 143 -3.17 9.55 -15.16
CA ASP A 143 -1.78 9.68 -15.53
C ASP A 143 -1.04 10.52 -14.48
N MET A 144 0.09 9.97 -14.03
CA MET A 144 0.96 10.64 -13.10
C MET A 144 2.07 11.38 -13.87
N PRO A 145 2.34 12.66 -13.55
CA PRO A 145 3.45 13.40 -14.14
C PRO A 145 4.76 12.63 -14.01
N ARG A 146 5.62 12.73 -15.03
CA ARG A 146 6.96 12.16 -14.96
C ARG A 146 7.82 12.97 -13.99
N PHE A 147 8.67 12.27 -13.26
CA PHE A 147 9.62 12.91 -12.37
C PHE A 147 10.60 13.78 -13.16
N SER A 148 10.77 15.01 -12.70
CA SER A 148 11.76 15.97 -13.20
C SER A 148 12.60 16.42 -12.03
N ALA A 149 13.86 15.97 -12.00
CA ALA A 149 14.78 16.31 -10.91
C ALA A 149 14.90 17.82 -10.74
N ARG A 150 15.02 18.57 -11.83
CA ARG A 150 15.11 20.04 -11.79
C ARG A 150 13.85 20.67 -11.20
N SER A 151 12.67 20.25 -11.62
CA SER A 151 11.40 20.79 -11.11
C SER A 151 11.24 20.51 -9.61
N VAL A 152 11.60 19.31 -9.17
CA VAL A 152 11.55 18.94 -7.74
C VAL A 152 12.59 19.73 -6.94
N LEU A 153 13.82 19.87 -7.44
CA LEU A 153 14.87 20.66 -6.80
C LEU A 153 14.47 22.13 -6.63
N GLU A 154 13.86 22.74 -7.65
CA GLU A 154 13.37 24.12 -7.57
C GLU A 154 12.20 24.26 -6.59
N TRP A 155 11.25 23.33 -6.60
CA TRP A 155 10.14 23.34 -5.65
C TRP A 155 10.63 23.16 -4.19
N LEU A 156 11.66 22.35 -4.01
CA LEU A 156 12.32 22.10 -2.73
C LEU A 156 13.33 23.17 -2.33
N ARG A 157 13.46 24.26 -3.10
CA ARG A 157 14.43 25.31 -2.80
C ARG A 157 14.18 25.91 -1.41
N GLY A 158 15.23 25.93 -0.58
CA GLY A 158 15.15 26.43 0.79
C GLY A 158 14.41 25.52 1.78
N LYS A 159 14.09 24.27 1.39
CA LYS A 159 13.30 23.34 2.22
C LYS A 159 14.15 22.23 2.84
N ARG A 160 13.56 21.56 3.82
CA ARG A 160 14.08 20.35 4.45
C ARG A 160 13.13 19.17 4.20
N VAL A 161 13.67 18.12 3.58
CA VAL A 161 12.98 16.83 3.41
C VAL A 161 13.60 15.84 4.37
N VAL A 162 12.79 15.20 5.22
CA VAL A 162 13.29 14.32 6.26
C VAL A 162 12.59 12.97 6.22
N PHE A 163 13.39 11.91 6.04
CA PHE A 163 12.99 10.52 6.15
C PHE A 163 13.27 10.03 7.57
N VAL A 164 12.29 9.39 8.21
CA VAL A 164 12.42 8.92 9.59
C VAL A 164 11.93 7.49 9.68
N GLY A 165 12.80 6.57 10.08
CA GLY A 165 12.37 5.18 10.27
C GLY A 165 13.51 4.18 10.32
N ASP A 166 13.24 2.99 9.77
CA ASP A 166 14.18 1.89 9.71
C ASP A 166 15.09 1.96 8.47
N SER A 167 15.79 0.86 8.17
CA SER A 167 16.74 0.80 7.05
C SER A 167 16.07 1.01 5.69
N MET A 168 14.76 0.90 5.59
CA MET A 168 14.03 1.06 4.34
C MET A 168 13.63 2.51 4.08
N SER A 169 13.47 3.32 5.13
CA SER A 169 13.50 4.79 4.98
C SER A 169 14.86 5.24 4.45
N ARG A 170 15.95 4.62 4.90
CA ARG A 170 17.30 4.93 4.40
C ARG A 170 17.46 4.59 2.91
N THR A 171 17.03 3.41 2.48
CA THR A 171 17.06 3.05 1.05
C THR A 171 16.23 4.04 0.21
N GLN A 172 15.08 4.47 0.70
CA GLN A 172 14.26 5.49 0.01
C GLN A 172 14.93 6.88 -0.01
N TRP A 173 15.60 7.27 1.07
CA TRP A 173 16.37 8.50 1.17
C TRP A 173 17.55 8.52 0.18
N GLU A 174 18.32 7.42 0.09
CA GLU A 174 19.42 7.28 -0.88
C GLU A 174 18.91 7.32 -2.32
N SER A 175 17.81 6.61 -2.60
CA SER A 175 17.10 6.68 -3.89
C SER A 175 16.76 8.13 -4.25
N PHE A 176 16.15 8.86 -3.33
CA PHE A 176 15.70 10.22 -3.61
C PHE A 176 16.87 11.14 -3.92
N ILE A 177 17.96 11.07 -3.15
CA ILE A 177 19.18 11.84 -3.40
C ILE A 177 19.71 11.53 -4.80
N CYS A 178 19.83 10.26 -5.17
CA CYS A 178 20.36 9.88 -6.48
C CYS A 178 19.45 10.31 -7.64
N MET A 179 18.12 10.28 -7.45
CA MET A 179 17.18 10.86 -8.43
C MET A 179 17.41 12.36 -8.60
N LEU A 180 17.60 13.11 -7.51
CA LEU A 180 17.85 14.56 -7.57
C LEU A 180 19.20 14.91 -8.20
N MET A 181 20.23 14.09 -8.00
CA MET A 181 21.57 14.31 -8.59
C MET A 181 21.53 14.48 -10.12
N THR A 182 20.56 13.87 -10.80
CA THR A 182 20.38 14.01 -12.26
C THR A 182 20.00 15.42 -12.72
N GLY A 183 19.52 16.27 -11.82
CA GLY A 183 19.14 17.67 -12.09
C GLY A 183 20.12 18.71 -11.55
N VAL A 184 21.30 18.28 -11.08
CA VAL A 184 22.33 19.15 -10.48
C VAL A 184 23.39 19.52 -11.51
N ASP A 185 23.66 20.81 -11.66
CA ASP A 185 24.65 21.33 -12.63
C ASP A 185 26.09 21.09 -12.16
N ASP A 186 26.36 21.26 -10.85
CA ASP A 186 27.67 21.04 -10.23
C ASP A 186 27.57 20.03 -9.08
N PRO A 187 27.88 18.74 -9.33
CA PRO A 187 27.84 17.70 -8.31
C PRO A 187 28.71 17.97 -7.08
N LYS A 188 29.75 18.83 -7.18
CA LYS A 188 30.63 19.16 -6.04
C LYS A 188 29.92 20.00 -4.98
N LYS A 189 28.81 20.64 -5.34
CA LYS A 189 27.92 21.39 -4.44
C LYS A 189 26.89 20.50 -3.74
N VAL A 190 27.04 19.18 -3.83
CA VAL A 190 26.24 18.20 -3.10
C VAL A 190 27.14 17.39 -2.20
N TYR A 191 26.88 17.42 -0.90
CA TYR A 191 27.75 16.77 0.09
C TYR A 191 26.96 16.33 1.33
N GLU A 192 27.48 15.31 2.03
CA GLU A 192 26.96 14.93 3.35
C GLU A 192 27.44 15.95 4.39
N VAL A 193 26.52 16.47 5.20
CA VAL A 193 26.72 17.66 6.05
C VAL A 193 27.77 17.48 7.14
N ASN A 194 28.10 16.25 7.52
CA ASN A 194 29.12 15.91 8.50
C ASN A 194 30.38 15.29 7.87
N GLY A 195 30.44 15.18 6.53
CA GLY A 195 31.51 14.48 5.83
C GLY A 195 31.56 12.97 6.10
N ASN A 196 30.48 12.39 6.61
CA ASN A 196 30.42 10.97 6.93
C ASN A 196 30.30 10.12 5.66
N GLN A 197 30.99 8.98 5.63
CA GLN A 197 30.61 7.90 4.72
C GLN A 197 29.30 7.29 5.22
N ILE A 198 28.30 7.21 4.34
CA ILE A 198 26.98 6.66 4.66
C ILE A 198 27.14 5.21 5.16
N SER A 199 26.61 4.93 6.36
CA SER A 199 26.68 3.61 6.98
C SER A 199 25.40 3.26 7.74
N LYS A 200 25.26 1.98 8.11
CA LYS A 200 24.02 1.40 8.65
C LYS A 200 23.70 1.80 10.09
N THR A 201 24.68 2.29 10.84
CA THR A 201 24.57 2.54 12.29
C THR A 201 24.42 4.02 12.64
N ILE A 202 24.75 4.92 11.71
CA ILE A 202 24.65 6.36 11.93
C ILE A 202 23.18 6.74 12.14
N ARG A 203 22.89 7.47 13.23
CA ARG A 203 21.52 7.86 13.58
C ARG A 203 20.99 9.05 12.78
N PHE A 204 21.86 9.88 12.25
CA PHE A 204 21.52 11.04 11.42
C PHE A 204 22.48 11.15 10.24
N LEU A 205 21.91 11.19 9.03
CA LEU A 205 22.62 11.46 7.79
C LEU A 205 21.90 12.61 7.09
N GLY A 206 22.64 13.60 6.58
CA GLY A 206 22.05 14.72 5.86
C GLY A 206 22.85 15.02 4.61
N VAL A 207 22.20 15.07 3.45
CA VAL A 207 22.83 15.52 2.20
C VAL A 207 22.30 16.91 1.85
N ARG A 208 23.23 17.83 1.59
CA ARG A 208 22.96 19.22 1.27
C ARG A 208 23.14 19.45 -0.22
N PHE A 209 22.10 19.95 -0.89
CA PHE A 209 22.15 20.42 -2.28
C PHE A 209 22.36 21.94 -2.27
N GLU A 210 23.61 22.38 -2.17
CA GLU A 210 23.97 23.76 -1.82
C GLU A 210 23.26 24.80 -2.70
N SER A 211 23.33 24.62 -4.03
CA SER A 211 22.74 25.49 -5.06
C SER A 211 21.23 25.71 -4.92
N PHE A 212 20.53 24.82 -4.22
CA PHE A 212 19.07 24.88 -4.01
C PHE A 212 18.70 25.27 -2.58
N ASN A 213 19.66 25.49 -1.69
CA ASN A 213 19.37 25.62 -0.27
C ASN A 213 18.49 24.48 0.31
N LEU A 214 18.58 23.28 -0.27
CA LEU A 214 17.82 22.09 0.14
C LEU A 214 18.68 21.18 1.02
N SER A 215 18.10 20.63 2.09
CA SER A 215 18.62 19.45 2.79
C SER A 215 17.69 18.25 2.66
N VAL A 216 18.28 17.08 2.41
CA VAL A 216 17.59 15.79 2.37
C VAL A 216 18.21 14.92 3.45
N GLU A 217 17.42 14.61 4.48
CA GLU A 217 17.92 14.05 5.74
C GLU A 217 17.28 12.70 6.05
N PHE A 218 18.02 11.84 6.73
CA PHE A 218 17.56 10.57 7.27
C PHE A 218 17.86 10.50 8.76
N PHE A 219 16.82 10.18 9.54
CA PHE A 219 16.96 9.84 10.95
C PHE A 219 16.61 8.37 11.16
N ARG A 220 17.58 7.62 11.70
CA ARG A 220 17.40 6.23 12.07
C ARG A 220 16.62 6.15 13.38
N SER A 221 15.30 6.05 13.25
CA SER A 221 14.35 5.82 14.33
C SER A 221 13.53 4.58 14.01
N VAL A 222 14.18 3.42 14.14
CA VAL A 222 13.67 2.12 13.68
C VAL A 222 12.26 1.80 14.17
N PHE A 223 11.97 2.17 15.42
CA PHE A 223 10.69 1.92 16.08
C PHE A 223 9.86 3.20 16.26
N LEU A 224 10.34 4.37 15.80
CA LEU A 224 9.82 5.72 16.04
C LEU A 224 9.80 6.20 17.51
N VAL A 225 9.71 5.26 18.44
CA VAL A 225 9.72 5.47 19.88
C VAL A 225 11.09 5.18 20.50
N GLN A 226 11.32 5.68 21.71
CA GLN A 226 12.63 5.68 22.34
C GLN A 226 13.07 4.27 22.73
N GLN A 227 14.21 3.83 22.20
CA GLN A 227 14.92 2.66 22.66
C GLN A 227 16.08 3.07 23.58
N THR A 228 16.14 2.52 24.78
CA THR A 228 17.22 2.77 25.75
C THR A 228 17.87 1.47 26.20
N PRO A 229 19.18 1.44 26.51
CA PRO A 229 19.78 0.32 27.23
C PRO A 229 19.03 0.05 28.53
N ALA A 230 18.96 -1.21 28.94
CA ALA A 230 18.38 -1.56 30.24
C ALA A 230 19.24 -0.99 31.39
N PRO A 231 18.65 -0.44 32.46
CA PRO A 231 19.39 0.06 33.62
C PRO A 231 20.27 -1.05 34.26
N PRO A 232 21.46 -0.72 34.79
CA PRO A 232 22.36 -1.70 35.38
C PRO A 232 21.82 -2.38 36.66
N LEU A 233 20.92 -1.71 37.39
CA LEU A 233 20.41 -2.20 38.66
C LEU A 233 19.11 -3.00 38.47
N HIS A 234 19.13 -4.26 38.92
CA HIS A 234 17.97 -5.15 39.11
C HIS A 234 17.31 -5.76 37.88
N VAL A 235 17.92 -5.69 36.70
CA VAL A 235 17.38 -6.37 35.52
C VAL A 235 18.14 -7.69 35.29
N THR A 236 17.41 -8.80 35.12
CA THR A 236 18.01 -10.09 34.78
C THR A 236 18.91 -9.93 33.55
N LYS A 237 20.03 -10.68 33.45
CA LYS A 237 20.98 -10.65 32.32
C LYS A 237 20.34 -10.84 30.92
N ARG A 238 19.05 -11.19 30.86
CA ARG A 238 18.26 -11.42 29.64
C ARG A 238 17.72 -10.14 29.00
N VAL A 239 17.47 -9.08 29.78
CA VAL A 239 16.98 -7.80 29.24
C VAL A 239 18.17 -6.90 28.96
N ARG A 240 18.38 -6.58 27.69
CA ARG A 240 19.49 -5.74 27.20
C ARG A 240 19.02 -4.33 26.86
N ALA A 241 17.78 -4.20 26.39
CA ALA A 241 17.21 -2.92 26.00
C ALA A 241 15.73 -2.83 26.37
N ILE A 242 15.27 -1.59 26.52
CA ILE A 242 13.87 -1.24 26.76
C ILE A 242 13.40 -0.36 25.61
N LEU A 243 12.27 -0.72 25.03
CA LEU A 243 11.56 0.09 24.05
C LEU A 243 10.36 0.76 24.74
N LYS A 244 10.45 2.07 24.94
CA LYS A 244 9.43 2.88 25.63
C LYS A 244 8.33 3.26 24.65
N LEU A 245 7.23 2.54 24.65
CA LEU A 245 6.16 2.67 23.65
C LEU A 245 5.39 3.99 23.75
N ASP A 246 5.41 4.64 24.90
CA ASP A 246 4.72 5.89 25.24
C ASP A 246 5.62 7.14 25.10
N LYS A 247 6.79 7.00 24.49
CA LYS A 247 7.75 8.10 24.34
C LYS A 247 8.40 8.09 22.97
N MET A 248 8.23 9.18 22.23
CA MET A 248 8.92 9.37 20.95
C MET A 248 10.44 9.32 21.10
N ASP A 249 11.10 8.95 20.00
CA ASP A 249 12.55 9.00 19.85
C ASP A 249 13.14 10.32 20.36
N ASP A 250 14.30 10.24 21.01
CA ASP A 250 14.99 11.36 21.65
C ASP A 250 15.42 12.44 20.64
N LEU A 251 15.62 12.05 19.37
CA LEU A 251 15.94 12.95 18.28
C LEU A 251 14.71 13.59 17.63
N SER A 252 13.48 13.26 18.05
CA SER A 252 12.25 13.71 17.40
C SER A 252 12.13 15.21 17.22
N ARG A 253 12.67 15.97 18.17
CA ARG A 253 12.73 17.44 18.14
C ARG A 253 13.48 17.99 16.93
N LYS A 254 14.45 17.23 16.38
CA LYS A 254 15.32 17.66 15.26
C LYS A 254 14.63 17.63 13.90
N TRP A 255 13.60 16.82 13.75
CA TRP A 255 12.83 16.71 12.50
C TRP A 255 11.44 17.37 12.57
N ALA A 256 11.00 17.81 13.76
CA ALA A 256 9.69 18.45 13.94
C ALA A 256 9.42 19.64 13.02
N ASN A 257 10.48 20.36 12.62
CA ASN A 257 10.41 21.57 11.80
C ASN A 257 10.75 21.37 10.31
N ALA A 258 10.75 20.13 9.82
CA ALA A 258 10.95 19.84 8.40
C ALA A 258 9.77 20.32 7.54
N ASP A 259 9.98 20.59 6.25
CA ASP A 259 8.90 20.93 5.31
C ASP A 259 8.17 19.70 4.79
N VAL A 260 8.90 18.58 4.64
CA VAL A 260 8.35 17.28 4.27
C VAL A 260 8.88 16.23 5.24
N LEU A 261 7.98 15.51 5.90
CA LEU A 261 8.27 14.38 6.78
C LEU A 261 7.77 13.09 6.15
N ILE A 262 8.64 12.09 6.05
CA ILE A 262 8.31 10.77 5.48
C ILE A 262 8.69 9.71 6.50
N PHE A 263 7.69 9.13 7.15
CA PHE A 263 7.86 8.11 8.17
C PHE A 263 7.72 6.69 7.60
N ASN A 264 8.48 5.73 8.14
CA ASN A 264 8.19 4.31 8.04
C ASN A 264 8.57 3.59 9.34
N SER A 265 7.99 2.41 9.56
CA SER A 265 8.38 1.50 10.65
C SER A 265 7.72 0.14 10.42
N GLY A 266 8.47 -0.95 10.59
CA GLY A 266 7.87 -2.29 10.51
C GLY A 266 8.86 -3.45 10.51
N HIS A 267 9.96 -3.37 9.75
CA HIS A 267 10.83 -4.53 9.52
C HIS A 267 11.56 -5.06 10.76
N TRP A 268 11.68 -4.25 11.81
CA TRP A 268 12.26 -4.66 13.09
C TRP A 268 11.22 -5.08 14.13
N TRP A 269 9.93 -4.96 13.84
CA TRP A 269 8.85 -5.42 14.69
C TRP A 269 8.65 -6.93 14.51
N THR A 270 9.66 -7.70 14.92
CA THR A 270 9.61 -9.16 14.90
C THR A 270 10.15 -9.70 16.23
N PRO A 271 9.70 -10.88 16.67
CA PRO A 271 10.23 -11.50 17.89
C PRO A 271 11.76 -11.61 17.90
N SER A 272 12.38 -11.89 16.75
CA SER A 272 13.83 -12.05 16.64
C SER A 272 14.61 -10.74 16.74
N LYS A 273 14.07 -9.63 16.24
CA LYS A 273 14.69 -8.29 16.34
C LYS A 273 14.37 -7.57 17.65
N LEU A 274 13.40 -8.09 18.41
CA LEU A 274 13.00 -7.57 19.71
C LEU A 274 13.45 -8.50 20.85
N PHE A 275 12.70 -9.57 21.10
CA PHE A 275 12.84 -10.41 22.29
C PHE A 275 14.11 -11.26 22.28
N ASP A 276 14.49 -11.85 21.14
CA ASP A 276 15.72 -12.67 21.06
C ASP A 276 16.99 -11.81 21.24
N MET A 277 16.88 -10.50 20.96
CA MET A 277 17.92 -9.51 21.23
C MET A 277 17.85 -8.94 22.66
N GLY A 278 16.91 -9.39 23.49
CA GLY A 278 16.70 -8.91 24.85
C GLY A 278 16.06 -7.53 24.93
N CYS A 279 15.34 -7.09 23.90
CA CYS A 279 14.59 -5.84 23.88
C CYS A 279 13.14 -6.07 24.32
N TYR A 280 12.70 -5.40 25.38
CA TYR A 280 11.35 -5.54 25.94
C TYR A 280 10.61 -4.22 26.00
N PHE A 281 9.29 -4.27 26.03
CA PHE A 281 8.44 -3.09 26.01
C PHE A 281 8.24 -2.49 27.40
N GLU A 282 8.20 -1.16 27.46
CA GLU A 282 7.82 -0.37 28.63
C GLU A 282 6.76 0.64 28.21
N ALA A 283 5.77 0.87 29.08
CA ALA A 283 4.86 2.02 28.98
C ALA A 283 4.38 2.41 30.39
N GLY A 284 4.30 3.71 30.67
CA GLY A 284 3.98 4.23 32.01
C GLY A 284 5.03 3.86 33.05
N GLY A 285 6.29 3.69 32.65
CA GLY A 285 7.39 3.29 33.54
C GLY A 285 7.36 1.83 34.01
N LEU A 286 6.48 0.99 33.45
CA LEU A 286 6.37 -0.43 33.78
C LEU A 286 6.65 -1.31 32.57
N LEU A 287 7.41 -2.40 32.78
CA LEU A 287 7.61 -3.42 31.76
C LEU A 287 6.29 -4.09 31.40
N LYS A 288 6.00 -4.18 30.11
CA LYS A 288 4.76 -4.73 29.55
C LYS A 288 4.96 -6.16 29.04
N LEU A 289 5.33 -7.08 29.95
CA LEU A 289 5.51 -8.49 29.62
C LEU A 289 4.22 -9.10 29.05
N GLY A 290 4.35 -9.97 28.03
CA GLY A 290 3.21 -10.62 27.38
C GLY A 290 2.46 -9.75 26.35
N THR A 291 2.81 -8.47 26.20
CA THR A 291 2.26 -7.62 25.14
C THR A 291 2.71 -8.14 23.78
N SER A 292 1.75 -8.36 22.87
CA SER A 292 2.05 -8.80 21.51
C SER A 292 2.80 -7.72 20.73
N VAL A 293 3.56 -8.13 19.71
CA VAL A 293 4.26 -7.19 18.82
C VAL A 293 3.29 -6.24 18.12
N ASN A 294 2.12 -6.72 17.69
CA ASN A 294 1.09 -5.91 17.03
C ASN A 294 0.50 -4.86 17.98
N SER A 295 0.22 -5.25 19.23
CA SER A 295 -0.27 -4.31 20.26
C SER A 295 0.80 -3.26 20.61
N ALA A 296 2.07 -3.65 20.68
CA ALA A 296 3.17 -2.73 20.91
C ALA A 296 3.39 -1.76 19.74
N PHE A 297 3.29 -2.26 18.51
CA PHE A 297 3.35 -1.45 17.30
C PHE A 297 2.23 -0.40 17.27
N LYS A 298 1.00 -0.80 17.59
CA LYS A 298 -0.14 0.10 17.72
C LYS A 298 0.11 1.21 18.74
N MET A 299 0.55 0.87 19.95
CA MET A 299 0.89 1.86 20.99
C MET A 299 1.99 2.83 20.54
N ALA A 300 3.02 2.34 19.85
CA ALA A 300 4.08 3.19 19.33
C ALA A 300 3.57 4.16 18.25
N LEU A 301 2.65 3.71 17.38
CA LEU A 301 2.00 4.57 16.40
C LEU A 301 1.04 5.58 17.03
N GLU A 302 0.32 5.23 18.10
CA GLU A 302 -0.51 6.18 18.87
C GLU A 302 0.34 7.29 19.50
N THR A 303 1.54 6.94 20.00
CA THR A 303 2.54 7.91 20.48
C THR A 303 3.05 8.80 19.35
N TRP A 304 3.36 8.23 18.18
CA TRP A 304 3.73 9.01 16.99
C TRP A 304 2.61 9.96 16.54
N ALA A 305 1.37 9.47 16.48
CA ALA A 305 0.20 10.26 16.09
C ALA A 305 -0.02 11.46 17.03
N SER A 306 0.09 11.23 18.34
CA SER A 306 0.02 12.28 19.36
C SER A 306 1.15 13.30 19.19
N TRP A 307 2.38 12.83 18.92
CA TRP A 307 3.51 13.71 18.65
C TRP A 307 3.33 14.56 17.40
N VAL A 308 2.80 14.00 16.30
CA VAL A 308 2.51 14.77 15.08
C VAL A 308 1.54 15.90 15.41
N LYS A 309 0.44 15.60 16.11
CA LYS A 309 -0.56 16.60 16.52
C LYS A 309 0.02 17.71 17.38
N GLU A 310 0.92 17.38 18.31
CA GLU A 310 1.42 18.33 19.29
C GLU A 310 2.66 19.12 18.85
N LYS A 311 3.50 18.54 17.99
CA LYS A 311 4.85 19.05 17.72
C LYS A 311 5.08 19.50 16.28
N VAL A 312 4.22 19.09 15.35
CA VAL A 312 4.38 19.42 13.92
C VAL A 312 3.41 20.53 13.52
N ASP A 313 3.94 21.59 12.91
CA ASP A 313 3.11 22.62 12.28
C ASP A 313 2.65 22.16 10.89
N LEU A 314 1.47 21.55 10.83
CA LEU A 314 0.89 21.00 9.60
C LEU A 314 0.47 22.06 8.57
N LYS A 315 0.49 23.36 8.93
CA LYS A 315 0.29 24.43 7.94
C LYS A 315 1.49 24.54 7.01
N ARG A 316 2.68 24.29 7.55
CA ARG A 316 3.95 24.30 6.81
C ARG A 316 4.36 22.90 6.35
N THR A 317 4.26 21.93 7.25
CA THR A 317 4.85 20.60 7.07
C THR A 317 3.86 19.64 6.43
N ARG A 318 4.28 18.96 5.36
CA ARG A 318 3.56 17.82 4.79
C ARG A 318 4.07 16.53 5.42
N VAL A 319 3.17 15.73 5.96
CA VAL A 319 3.51 14.49 6.67
C VAL A 319 3.00 13.30 5.88
N PHE A 320 3.92 12.38 5.58
CA PHE A 320 3.66 11.10 4.95
C PHE A 320 4.01 9.97 5.91
N PHE A 321 3.21 8.92 5.93
CA PHE A 321 3.58 7.65 6.52
C PHE A 321 3.51 6.55 5.46
N ARG A 322 4.64 5.92 5.16
CA ARG A 322 4.72 4.81 4.22
C ARG A 322 4.31 3.51 4.89
N THR A 323 3.41 2.78 4.24
CA THR A 323 2.98 1.47 4.72
C THR A 323 4.11 0.45 4.64
N TYR A 324 3.95 -0.67 5.37
CA TYR A 324 4.89 -1.78 5.35
C TYR A 324 5.04 -2.34 3.93
N GLU A 325 6.27 -2.35 3.43
CA GLU A 325 6.65 -3.02 2.20
C GLU A 325 6.97 -4.50 2.48
N PRO A 326 6.54 -5.42 1.60
CA PRO A 326 6.81 -6.83 1.83
C PRO A 326 8.28 -7.16 1.63
N SER A 327 8.75 -8.08 2.46
CA SER A 327 9.91 -8.89 2.13
C SER A 327 9.46 -10.12 1.33
N HIS A 328 10.35 -10.64 0.48
CA HIS A 328 10.09 -11.85 -0.32
C HIS A 328 10.90 -13.05 0.18
N TRP A 329 11.06 -13.16 1.50
CA TRP A 329 11.56 -14.37 2.12
C TRP A 329 10.50 -15.47 2.06
N SER A 330 10.88 -16.66 1.64
CA SER A 330 10.00 -17.81 1.51
C SER A 330 10.46 -19.01 2.35
N GLY A 331 9.66 -20.08 2.30
CA GLY A 331 9.84 -21.29 3.11
C GLY A 331 9.30 -21.15 4.54
N LEU A 332 9.12 -22.29 5.22
CA LEU A 332 8.50 -22.38 6.56
C LEU A 332 9.15 -21.49 7.63
N ASN A 333 10.43 -21.15 7.45
CA ASN A 333 11.21 -20.35 8.39
C ASN A 333 11.60 -18.95 7.85
N GLN A 334 11.06 -18.51 6.70
CA GLN A 334 11.47 -17.26 6.02
C GLN A 334 12.99 -17.15 5.82
N LYS A 335 13.63 -18.24 5.39
CA LYS A 335 15.09 -18.32 5.18
C LYS A 335 15.48 -18.48 3.72
N VAL A 336 14.52 -18.75 2.84
CA VAL A 336 14.78 -18.86 1.40
C VAL A 336 14.64 -17.47 0.80
N CYS A 337 15.68 -17.03 0.08
CA CYS A 337 15.69 -15.74 -0.60
C CYS A 337 16.01 -15.99 -2.07
N GLU A 338 14.96 -16.18 -2.85
CA GLU A 338 15.02 -16.37 -4.29
C GLU A 338 14.23 -15.25 -4.94
N VAL A 339 14.95 -14.40 -5.68
CA VAL A 339 14.37 -13.26 -6.38
C VAL A 339 14.01 -13.68 -7.80
N THR A 340 12.86 -13.20 -8.27
CA THR A 340 12.39 -13.44 -9.63
C THR A 340 13.15 -12.59 -10.65
N GLU A 341 13.04 -12.91 -11.95
CA GLU A 341 13.66 -12.08 -13.00
C GLU A 341 12.81 -10.88 -13.42
N ARG A 342 11.50 -10.96 -13.19
CA ARG A 342 10.49 -9.98 -13.57
C ARG A 342 9.44 -9.88 -12.46
N PRO A 343 8.66 -8.79 -12.39
CA PRO A 343 7.56 -8.67 -11.45
C PRO A 343 6.64 -9.88 -11.52
N THR A 344 6.16 -10.33 -10.36
CA THR A 344 5.17 -11.40 -10.29
C THR A 344 3.81 -10.90 -10.79
N THR A 345 3.01 -11.79 -11.36
CA THR A 345 1.64 -11.48 -11.82
C THR A 345 0.65 -11.42 -10.66
N GLU A 346 0.97 -12.07 -9.55
CA GLU A 346 0.17 -12.14 -8.34
C GLU A 346 1.00 -11.72 -7.12
N ALA A 347 0.34 -11.17 -6.11
CA ALA A 347 0.98 -10.72 -4.89
C ALA A 347 1.30 -11.86 -3.91
N ILE A 348 0.75 -13.07 -4.10
CA ILE A 348 0.98 -14.28 -3.28
C ILE A 348 0.95 -13.99 -1.76
N GLY A 349 0.01 -13.15 -1.32
CA GLY A 349 -0.15 -12.77 0.10
C GLY A 349 0.85 -11.74 0.63
N ALA A 350 1.86 -11.33 -0.14
CA ALA A 350 2.80 -10.27 0.20
C ALA A 350 2.13 -8.87 0.24
N ASP A 351 0.92 -8.75 -0.32
CA ASP A 351 0.07 -7.56 -0.22
C ASP A 351 -0.66 -7.43 1.13
N ARG A 352 -0.59 -8.44 2.00
CA ARG A 352 -1.22 -8.44 3.33
C ARG A 352 -0.21 -8.09 4.40
N SER A 353 -0.55 -7.12 5.25
CA SER A 353 0.29 -6.71 6.38
C SER A 353 -0.57 -6.20 7.52
N GLU A 354 -0.49 -6.86 8.67
CA GLU A 354 -1.15 -6.39 9.89
C GLU A 354 -0.62 -5.01 10.30
N PHE A 355 0.65 -4.70 10.03
CA PHE A 355 1.21 -3.37 10.29
C PHE A 355 0.62 -2.28 9.40
N ARG A 356 0.31 -2.60 8.14
CA ARG A 356 -0.44 -1.68 7.26
C ARG A 356 -1.82 -1.40 7.83
N ASP A 357 -2.52 -2.44 8.26
CA ASP A 357 -3.90 -2.32 8.75
C ASP A 357 -3.94 -1.56 10.10
N ILE A 358 -3.02 -1.86 11.02
CA ILE A 358 -2.85 -1.10 12.28
C ILE A 358 -2.52 0.37 12.00
N LEU A 359 -1.64 0.67 11.04
CA LEU A 359 -1.34 2.04 10.66
C LEU A 359 -2.59 2.77 10.13
N ALA A 360 -3.36 2.11 9.26
CA ALA A 360 -4.60 2.66 8.73
C ALA A 360 -5.60 2.97 9.86
N ASP A 361 -5.76 2.06 10.82
CA ASP A 361 -6.62 2.27 11.99
C ASP A 361 -6.16 3.43 12.88
N VAL A 362 -4.86 3.58 13.12
CA VAL A 362 -4.32 4.69 13.91
C VAL A 362 -4.55 6.01 13.19
N VAL A 363 -4.22 6.10 11.90
CA VAL A 363 -4.38 7.32 11.10
C VAL A 363 -5.85 7.70 10.95
N ALA A 364 -6.76 6.74 10.77
CA ALA A 364 -8.20 7.00 10.70
C ALA A 364 -8.76 7.64 12.00
N ASN A 365 -8.12 7.39 13.14
CA ASN A 365 -8.49 7.97 14.43
C ASN A 365 -7.72 9.27 14.76
N MET A 366 -6.84 9.74 13.87
CA MET A 366 -6.13 11.00 14.07
C MET A 366 -7.06 12.19 13.82
N SER A 367 -7.00 13.18 14.71
CA SER A 367 -7.71 14.45 14.52
C SER A 367 -7.00 15.40 13.54
N VAL A 368 -5.82 15.03 13.05
CA VAL A 368 -5.00 15.84 12.15
C VAL A 368 -4.69 15.06 10.88
N PRO A 369 -4.68 15.72 9.70
CA PRO A 369 -4.48 15.02 8.45
C PRO A 369 -3.02 14.58 8.29
N VAL A 370 -2.85 13.32 7.87
CA VAL A 370 -1.56 12.74 7.44
C VAL A 370 -1.81 11.95 6.16
N THR A 371 -0.86 12.00 5.23
CA THR A 371 -0.97 11.26 3.97
C THR A 371 -0.38 9.86 4.12
N ILE A 372 -1.18 8.82 3.92
CA ILE A 372 -0.66 7.45 3.86
C ILE A 372 -0.11 7.19 2.46
N LEU A 373 1.17 6.80 2.39
CA LEU A 373 1.80 6.31 1.16
C LEU A 373 1.64 4.78 1.11
N ASN A 374 0.53 4.32 0.53
CA ASN A 374 0.17 2.90 0.50
C ASN A 374 0.92 2.13 -0.59
N VAL A 375 2.14 1.70 -0.27
CA VAL A 375 3.06 1.05 -1.22
C VAL A 375 3.13 -0.47 -1.08
N THR A 376 2.42 -1.04 -0.10
CA THR A 376 2.48 -2.48 0.22
C THR A 376 2.17 -3.33 -1.00
N LEU A 377 1.07 -3.03 -1.68
CA LEU A 377 0.66 -3.73 -2.90
C LEU A 377 1.66 -3.53 -4.04
N MET A 378 2.21 -2.32 -4.19
CA MET A 378 3.22 -2.03 -5.21
C MET A 378 4.47 -2.91 -5.02
N GLY A 379 4.94 -3.02 -3.78
CA GLY A 379 6.09 -3.86 -3.44
C GLY A 379 5.81 -5.35 -3.60
N ALA A 380 4.58 -5.80 -3.36
CA ALA A 380 4.21 -7.22 -3.37
C ALA A 380 4.42 -7.92 -4.73
N PHE A 381 4.44 -7.18 -5.82
CA PHE A 381 4.72 -7.72 -7.15
C PHE A 381 6.21 -7.74 -7.49
N ARG A 382 7.08 -7.19 -6.63
CA ARG A 382 8.44 -6.78 -7.02
C ARG A 382 9.54 -7.63 -6.41
N SER A 383 9.30 -8.92 -6.23
CA SER A 383 10.34 -9.89 -5.84
C SER A 383 11.64 -9.72 -6.67
N ASP A 384 11.51 -9.36 -7.95
CA ASP A 384 12.61 -9.10 -8.87
C ASP A 384 13.53 -7.96 -8.43
N ALA A 385 13.03 -6.94 -7.75
CA ALA A 385 13.79 -5.74 -7.43
C ALA A 385 14.56 -5.81 -6.11
N HIS A 386 14.49 -6.93 -5.37
CA HIS A 386 15.29 -7.12 -4.16
C HIS A 386 16.77 -7.33 -4.45
N ILE A 387 17.60 -7.06 -3.43
CA ILE A 387 19.05 -7.27 -3.49
C ILE A 387 19.40 -8.73 -3.73
N GLY A 388 18.67 -9.67 -3.10
CA GLY A 388 18.90 -11.10 -3.24
C GLY A 388 20.33 -11.48 -2.83
N ILE A 389 21.08 -12.03 -3.79
CA ILE A 389 22.49 -12.42 -3.64
C ILE A 389 23.48 -11.29 -3.94
N TRP A 390 23.03 -10.17 -4.52
CA TRP A 390 23.88 -9.07 -4.99
C TRP A 390 24.14 -8.04 -3.89
N SER A 391 24.41 -8.53 -2.69
CA SER A 391 24.64 -7.72 -1.50
C SER A 391 26.12 -7.38 -1.30
N HIS A 392 26.38 -6.48 -0.35
CA HIS A 392 27.72 -6.23 0.14
C HIS A 392 27.76 -6.30 1.68
N PRO A 393 28.57 -7.21 2.27
CA PRO A 393 29.36 -8.27 1.61
C PRO A 393 28.48 -9.35 0.94
N SER A 394 28.96 -9.96 -0.14
CA SER A 394 28.19 -10.88 -1.02
C SER A 394 27.81 -12.23 -0.39
N THR A 395 28.15 -12.44 0.89
CA THR A 395 27.80 -13.63 1.66
C THR A 395 26.44 -13.53 2.34
N ILE A 396 25.79 -12.36 2.29
CA ILE A 396 24.52 -12.09 2.97
C ILE A 396 23.38 -12.14 1.96
N LEU A 397 22.39 -12.99 2.19
CA LEU A 397 21.14 -12.96 1.42
C LEU A 397 20.23 -11.85 1.94
N ASP A 398 19.61 -11.09 1.03
CA ASP A 398 18.73 -9.98 1.39
C ASP A 398 17.51 -9.87 0.46
N CYS A 399 16.39 -10.45 0.91
CA CYS A 399 15.09 -10.32 0.27
C CYS A 399 14.17 -9.35 1.03
N SER A 400 14.76 -8.37 1.73
CA SER A 400 14.02 -7.31 2.42
C SER A 400 14.31 -5.96 1.81
N HIS A 401 15.58 -5.64 1.53
CA HIS A 401 15.96 -4.37 0.94
C HIS A 401 15.93 -4.41 -0.58
N TRP A 402 15.87 -3.24 -1.18
CA TRP A 402 15.70 -3.04 -2.61
C TRP A 402 17.02 -2.66 -3.27
N CYS A 403 17.23 -3.14 -4.49
CA CYS A 403 18.27 -2.59 -5.36
C CYS A 403 17.96 -1.11 -5.67
N LEU A 404 19.01 -0.30 -5.80
CA LEU A 404 18.95 1.04 -6.36
C LEU A 404 19.71 1.09 -7.69
N PRO A 405 19.14 1.68 -8.76
CA PRO A 405 17.76 2.17 -8.88
C PRO A 405 16.72 1.03 -8.76
N GLY A 406 15.47 1.35 -8.42
CA GLY A 406 14.44 0.33 -8.20
C GLY A 406 13.13 0.82 -7.60
N VAL A 407 12.46 -0.04 -6.84
CA VAL A 407 11.12 0.21 -6.26
C VAL A 407 11.05 1.49 -5.41
N PRO A 408 12.06 1.85 -4.60
CA PRO A 408 12.04 3.10 -3.83
C PRO A 408 11.95 4.36 -4.70
N ASP A 409 12.42 4.30 -5.95
CA ASP A 409 12.30 5.41 -6.89
C ASP A 409 10.83 5.72 -7.17
N ALA A 410 10.01 4.68 -7.40
CA ALA A 410 8.58 4.84 -7.65
C ALA A 410 7.84 5.45 -6.44
N TRP A 411 8.27 5.14 -5.21
CA TRP A 411 7.71 5.76 -4.01
C TRP A 411 8.03 7.25 -3.95
N ASN A 412 9.26 7.62 -4.30
CA ASN A 412 9.67 9.01 -4.37
C ASN A 412 8.96 9.76 -5.51
N GLU A 413 8.80 9.14 -6.68
CA GLU A 413 7.96 9.71 -7.73
C GLU A 413 6.56 10.02 -7.20
N LEU A 414 5.91 9.09 -6.49
CA LEU A 414 4.56 9.29 -5.96
C LEU A 414 4.48 10.48 -5.00
N ILE A 415 5.40 10.57 -4.04
CA ILE A 415 5.44 11.69 -3.08
C ILE A 415 5.60 13.02 -3.82
N PHE A 416 6.60 13.13 -4.70
CA PHE A 416 6.95 14.43 -5.27
C PHE A 416 6.06 14.83 -6.43
N SER A 417 5.45 13.89 -7.16
CA SER A 417 4.38 14.23 -8.09
C SER A 417 3.11 14.67 -7.36
N HIS A 418 2.78 14.09 -6.19
CA HIS A 418 1.67 14.55 -5.35
C HIS A 418 1.86 16.00 -4.95
N LEU A 419 3.01 16.28 -4.35
CA LEU A 419 3.35 17.62 -3.85
C LEU A 419 3.37 18.68 -4.95
N LEU A 420 3.91 18.35 -6.14
CA LEU A 420 3.93 19.27 -7.28
C LEU A 420 2.52 19.53 -7.86
N THR A 421 1.66 18.51 -7.89
CA THR A 421 0.30 18.62 -8.44
C THR A 421 -0.59 19.45 -7.51
N ASP A 422 -0.52 19.21 -6.20
CA ASP A 422 -1.25 19.99 -5.19
C ASP A 422 -0.94 21.49 -5.30
N VAL A 423 0.32 21.84 -5.53
CA VAL A 423 0.74 23.24 -5.69
C VAL A 423 0.17 23.82 -6.98
N ALA A 424 0.29 23.11 -8.10
CA ALA A 424 -0.24 23.58 -9.38
C ALA A 424 -1.77 23.83 -9.32
N ILE A 425 -2.52 23.01 -8.58
CA ILE A 425 -3.96 23.19 -8.40
C ILE A 425 -4.24 24.41 -7.50
N ASN A 426 -3.53 24.54 -6.38
CA ASN A 426 -3.67 25.68 -5.48
C ASN A 426 -3.31 27.02 -6.16
N GLU A 427 -2.31 27.03 -7.05
CA GLU A 427 -1.94 28.21 -7.85
C GLU A 427 -3.01 28.56 -8.88
N ARG A 428 -3.56 27.56 -9.61
CA ARG A 428 -4.67 27.78 -10.56
C ARG A 428 -5.93 28.30 -9.87
N GLN A 429 -6.25 27.81 -8.66
CA GLN A 429 -7.40 28.29 -7.88
C GLN A 429 -7.20 29.72 -7.34
N ARG A 430 -5.95 30.20 -7.21
CA ARG A 430 -5.63 31.56 -6.76
C ARG A 430 -5.58 32.58 -7.90
N GLN A 431 -5.53 32.16 -9.16
CA GLN A 431 -5.63 33.07 -10.29
C GLN A 431 -7.10 33.52 -10.46
N PRO A 432 -7.39 34.83 -10.49
CA PRO A 432 -8.74 35.31 -10.77
C PRO A 432 -9.14 34.85 -12.17
N LYS A 433 -10.36 34.31 -12.30
CA LYS A 433 -10.97 34.05 -13.62
C LYS A 433 -11.01 35.38 -14.37
N GLU A 434 -10.16 35.57 -15.38
CA GLU A 434 -10.38 36.61 -16.38
C GLU A 434 -11.69 36.25 -17.10
N GLU A 435 -12.75 36.98 -16.78
CA GLU A 435 -13.94 37.03 -17.61
C GLU A 435 -13.51 37.50 -19.00
N SER A 436 -13.70 36.63 -19.99
CA SER A 436 -13.56 36.97 -21.39
C SER A 436 -14.62 38.02 -21.73
N VAL A 437 -14.21 39.30 -21.72
CA VAL A 437 -14.99 40.39 -22.28
C VAL A 437 -15.05 40.16 -23.79
N LEU A 438 -16.16 39.60 -24.26
CA LEU A 438 -16.56 39.65 -25.67
C LEU A 438 -16.69 41.13 -26.07
N PRO A 439 -15.99 41.61 -27.12
CA PRO A 439 -16.20 42.96 -27.59
C PRO A 439 -17.59 43.06 -28.24
N CYS A 440 -18.46 43.90 -27.67
CA CYS A 440 -19.72 44.30 -28.28
C CYS A 440 -19.46 44.94 -29.65
N GLY A 441 -20.31 44.56 -30.62
CA GLY A 441 -20.14 44.79 -32.04
C GLY A 441 -20.12 46.25 -32.48
N SER A 442 -19.32 46.51 -33.52
CA SER A 442 -19.38 47.71 -34.34
C SER A 442 -20.53 47.59 -35.35
N ALA A 443 -21.53 48.45 -35.23
CA ALA A 443 -22.56 48.64 -36.23
C ALA A 443 -21.96 49.28 -37.49
N ILE A 444 -22.04 48.56 -38.61
CA ILE A 444 -21.69 49.05 -39.95
C ILE A 444 -22.89 49.83 -40.50
N SER A 445 -22.73 51.15 -40.68
CA SER A 445 -23.62 52.00 -41.45
C SER A 445 -23.25 51.90 -42.93
N SER A 446 -24.17 51.39 -43.75
CA SER A 446 -24.09 51.39 -45.21
C SER A 446 -24.95 52.53 -45.79
N ALA A 447 -24.34 53.38 -46.61
CA ALA A 447 -25.04 54.33 -47.47
C ALA A 447 -24.67 54.03 -48.94
N PRO A 448 -25.64 53.98 -49.88
CA PRO A 448 -25.36 53.69 -51.28
C PRO A 448 -25.15 54.98 -52.08
N GLY A 449 -24.07 55.05 -52.86
CA GLY A 449 -23.86 56.06 -53.90
C GLY A 449 -24.30 55.52 -55.28
N PRO A 450 -24.88 56.35 -56.16
CA PRO A 450 -25.45 55.90 -57.43
C PRO A 450 -24.43 55.83 -58.57
N LYS A 451 -24.68 54.89 -59.49
CA LYS A 451 -24.15 54.75 -60.86
C LYS A 451 -24.61 55.92 -61.77
N PRO A 452 -24.03 56.15 -62.97
CA PRO A 452 -23.33 55.19 -63.85
C PRO A 452 -21.84 55.45 -64.12
#